data_AF-A0ABD3M588-F1
#
_entry.id   AF-A0ABD3M588-F1
#
_cell.length_a   1.000
_cell.length_b   1.000
_cell.length_c   1.000
_cell.angle_alpha   90.00
_cell.angle_beta   90.00
_cell.angle_gamma   90.00
#
_symmetry.space_group_name_H-M   'P 1'
#
loop_
_entity.id
_entity.type
_entity.pdbx_description
1 polymer ?
#
loop_
_entity_poly.entity_id
_entity_poly.type
_entity_poly.pdbx_seq_one_letter_code
_entity_poly.pdbx_strand_id
1 'polypeptide(L)'
;MRSVIKVLAFTSTKRIAIYKSLCRLSSVSSPKPPVMLTTTSDLWLQLTKQLEEQIKLEDDRYRKASERSWEINAALVRCEMAHDASISDSARDATISKEEAALDELVKRTVLAPDMYNNIVHDNNSDTNTTIEGEIIVHPRAPRLGSLGNKMEDYARYKAFHHFLAEEKLLSPNAVCFVAMKDDIPRNILTDEEYIGGACIGLCHDLAKYGVTRAFNAVEDTTVVPFIQRVRNVVSLILEELLQFDFRNGPLRRKYDSTKYALKAIETVLYELSVAGVVGGHSSLVVSGGKTDDAGATKKMKLDEDEEGKTAHDIAMQQGDDESSPIPRKEIGDIRERLDHRDKLRENLIKSCRDGQKAAKQAIFALHRGDARNAWKLLADCEQCVKTQLLPILEEEPTLRYGSFSGVLEEYVEGVLFYTWLHGIGDIGKGTNQPAGKVLLPNEFSLKISTEDYLGGLCDLTGEIGRFAIARGTVRDKVGVKLCLESNKSIFMTLKMLGRLPKNVSKKVSAVSSSVDKLERLLYEQSLMEMTGRKEFSSSVEEHASGFENDAEDN
;
A
#
# COMPACT_ATOMS: atom_id res chain seq x y z
N MET A 1 10.26 30.93 25.44
CA MET A 1 10.39 32.21 24.71
C MET A 1 11.87 32.48 24.48
N ARG A 2 12.29 32.63 23.21
CA ARG A 2 13.65 32.94 22.70
C ARG A 2 14.75 31.88 22.94
N SER A 3 14.98 30.97 21.98
CA SER A 3 16.32 30.53 21.55
C SER A 3 16.39 29.48 20.40
N VAL A 4 15.39 29.33 19.52
CA VAL A 4 15.54 28.44 18.33
C VAL A 4 14.94 29.02 17.03
N ILE A 5 14.98 30.34 16.87
CA ILE A 5 14.65 31.00 15.58
C ILE A 5 15.89 31.76 15.10
N LYS A 6 16.78 31.04 14.43
CA LYS A 6 17.78 31.57 13.48
C LYS A 6 17.89 30.61 12.30
N VAL A 7 16.77 30.44 11.61
CA VAL A 7 16.70 30.00 10.22
C VAL A 7 16.51 31.28 9.38
N LEU A 8 17.06 31.27 8.16
CA LEU A 8 16.93 32.28 7.09
C LEU A 8 17.98 33.40 7.06
N ALA A 9 19.10 33.11 6.39
CA ALA A 9 19.62 33.93 5.29
C ALA A 9 20.95 33.35 4.79
N PHE A 10 20.92 32.43 3.81
CA PHE A 10 22.10 32.17 2.99
C PHE A 10 21.67 31.98 1.53
N THR A 11 22.18 32.86 0.70
CA THR A 11 21.66 33.25 -0.61
C THR A 11 21.90 32.21 -1.72
N SER A 12 20.87 32.09 -2.58
CA SER A 12 20.70 31.21 -3.76
C SER A 12 21.87 31.17 -4.77
N THR A 13 22.77 32.15 -4.78
CA THR A 13 23.80 32.30 -5.81
C THR A 13 25.03 31.40 -5.63
N LYS A 14 25.30 30.85 -4.42
CA LYS A 14 26.45 29.97 -4.17
C LYS A 14 26.21 28.47 -4.48
N ARG A 15 24.96 28.01 -4.55
CA ARG A 15 24.64 26.60 -4.94
C ARG A 15 24.89 26.32 -6.43
N ILE A 16 24.70 27.32 -7.30
CA ILE A 16 24.96 27.18 -8.75
C ILE A 16 26.47 27.16 -9.05
N ALA A 17 27.29 27.82 -8.23
CA ALA A 17 28.75 27.83 -8.41
C ALA A 17 29.40 26.50 -7.98
N ILE A 18 28.88 25.84 -6.93
CA ILE A 18 29.36 24.51 -6.50
C ILE A 18 28.96 23.44 -7.50
N TYR A 19 27.75 23.53 -8.09
CA TYR A 19 27.30 22.60 -9.12
C TYR A 19 28.11 22.71 -10.43
N LYS A 20 28.49 23.93 -10.84
CA LYS A 20 29.40 24.13 -11.99
C LYS A 20 30.86 23.72 -11.70
N SER A 21 31.29 23.75 -10.44
CA SER A 21 32.64 23.33 -10.04
C SER A 21 32.78 21.79 -10.00
N LEU A 22 31.72 21.07 -9.63
CA LEU A 22 31.68 19.60 -9.67
C LEU A 22 31.72 19.05 -11.11
N CYS A 23 31.20 19.78 -12.10
CA CYS A 23 31.30 19.40 -13.51
C CYS A 23 32.67 19.67 -14.16
N ARG A 24 33.58 20.40 -13.51
CA ARG A 24 34.91 20.75 -14.07
C ARG A 24 36.10 19.98 -13.49
N LEU A 25 35.91 19.18 -12.43
CA LEU A 25 37.00 18.44 -11.77
C LEU A 25 37.11 16.95 -12.15
N SER A 26 36.35 16.48 -13.14
CA SER A 26 36.46 15.13 -13.71
C SER A 26 37.27 15.08 -15.01
N SER A 27 38.32 15.91 -15.12
CA SER A 27 39.36 15.79 -16.14
C SER A 27 40.69 15.41 -15.51
N VAL A 28 40.77 14.20 -14.95
CA VAL A 28 42.04 13.49 -14.78
C VAL A 28 41.82 12.10 -15.36
N SER A 29 42.56 11.84 -16.43
CA SER A 29 42.51 10.62 -17.23
C SER A 29 43.01 9.41 -16.43
N SER A 30 42.08 8.53 -16.04
CA SER A 30 42.33 7.10 -16.01
C SER A 30 41.68 6.47 -17.25
N PRO A 31 42.27 5.43 -17.87
CA PRO A 31 41.69 4.84 -19.07
C PRO A 31 40.33 4.24 -18.71
N LYS A 32 39.26 4.86 -19.20
CA LYS A 32 37.93 4.25 -19.17
C LYS A 32 38.03 2.92 -19.92
N PRO A 33 37.47 1.81 -19.39
CA PRO A 33 37.27 0.64 -20.23
C PRO A 33 36.45 1.07 -21.45
N PRO A 34 36.71 0.50 -22.64
CA PRO A 34 36.03 0.92 -23.86
C PRO A 34 34.53 0.81 -23.62
N VAL A 35 33.79 1.89 -23.91
CA VAL A 35 32.33 1.87 -23.94
C VAL A 35 31.95 0.84 -24.99
N MET A 36 31.61 -0.36 -24.54
CA MET A 36 31.10 -1.39 -25.44
C MET A 36 29.79 -0.85 -26.01
N LEU A 37 29.77 -0.67 -27.33
CA LEU A 37 28.55 -0.45 -28.09
C LEU A 37 27.67 -1.68 -27.87
N THR A 38 26.80 -1.63 -26.85
CA THR A 38 25.85 -2.70 -26.58
C THR A 38 24.91 -2.77 -27.76
N THR A 39 24.82 -3.95 -28.37
CA THR A 39 23.80 -4.20 -29.37
C THR A 39 22.42 -4.14 -28.70
N THR A 40 21.36 -3.87 -29.45
CA THR A 40 19.99 -3.92 -28.91
C THR A 40 19.69 -5.28 -28.28
N SER A 41 20.28 -6.37 -28.79
CA SER A 41 20.19 -7.72 -28.20
C SER A 41 20.83 -7.81 -26.81
N ASP A 42 21.96 -7.14 -26.56
CA ASP A 42 22.63 -7.17 -25.26
C ASP A 42 21.83 -6.42 -24.18
N LEU A 43 21.15 -5.34 -24.57
CA LEU A 43 20.31 -4.54 -23.67
C LEU A 43 19.15 -5.37 -23.09
N TRP A 44 18.39 -6.05 -23.95
CA TRP A 44 17.24 -6.86 -23.50
C TRP A 44 17.67 -8.04 -22.64
N LEU A 45 18.85 -8.63 -22.91
CA LEU A 45 19.40 -9.69 -22.08
C LEU A 45 19.79 -9.18 -20.68
N GLN A 46 20.45 -8.02 -20.61
CA GLN A 46 20.79 -7.37 -19.34
C GLN A 46 19.54 -7.02 -18.54
N LEU A 47 18.53 -6.44 -19.19
CA LEU A 47 17.25 -6.12 -18.57
C LEU A 47 16.57 -7.37 -18.00
N THR A 48 16.49 -8.44 -18.81
CA THR A 48 15.88 -9.71 -18.39
C THR A 48 16.57 -10.25 -17.14
N LYS A 49 17.91 -10.29 -17.15
CA LYS A 49 18.69 -10.80 -16.01
C LYS A 49 18.48 -9.99 -14.74
N GLN A 50 18.50 -8.65 -14.84
CA GLN A 50 18.27 -7.77 -13.69
C GLN A 50 16.88 -7.96 -13.10
N LEU A 51 15.84 -8.02 -13.94
CA LEU A 51 14.47 -8.22 -13.49
C LEU A 51 14.28 -9.62 -12.87
N GLU A 52 14.88 -10.66 -13.46
CA GLU A 52 14.82 -12.02 -12.92
C GLU A 52 15.45 -12.12 -11.52
N GLU A 53 16.61 -11.50 -11.32
CA GLU A 53 17.29 -11.45 -10.01
C GLU A 53 16.43 -10.74 -8.95
N GLN A 54 15.80 -9.60 -9.30
CA GLN A 54 14.94 -8.86 -8.37
C GLN A 54 13.64 -9.62 -8.05
N ILE A 55 12.98 -10.22 -9.04
CA ILE A 55 11.78 -11.03 -8.82
C ILE A 55 12.09 -12.22 -7.90
N LYS A 56 13.22 -12.91 -8.12
CA LYS A 56 13.66 -14.02 -7.25
C LYS A 56 13.88 -13.58 -5.81
N LEU A 57 14.53 -12.43 -5.62
CA LEU A 57 14.76 -11.85 -4.28
C LEU A 57 13.43 -11.53 -3.58
N GLU A 58 12.49 -10.90 -4.28
CA GLU A 58 11.16 -10.59 -3.75
C GLU A 58 10.38 -11.87 -3.40
N ASP A 59 10.34 -12.86 -4.30
CA ASP A 59 9.68 -14.15 -4.07
C ASP A 59 10.25 -14.90 -2.86
N ASP A 60 11.58 -14.91 -2.69
CA ASP A 60 12.23 -15.52 -1.54
C ASP A 60 11.87 -14.82 -0.22
N ARG A 61 11.75 -13.49 -0.21
CA ARG A 61 11.26 -12.73 0.96
C ARG A 61 9.81 -13.09 1.29
N TYR A 62 8.93 -13.13 0.30
CA TYR A 62 7.54 -13.52 0.50
C TYR A 62 7.40 -14.98 0.97
N ARG A 63 8.25 -15.89 0.48
CA ARG A 63 8.29 -17.28 0.97
C ARG A 63 8.65 -17.34 2.45
N LYS A 64 9.73 -16.67 2.87
CA LYS A 64 10.16 -16.61 4.28
C LYS A 64 9.07 -16.03 5.18
N ALA A 65 8.43 -14.93 4.75
CA ALA A 65 7.32 -14.35 5.49
C ALA A 65 6.13 -15.31 5.62
N SER A 66 5.82 -16.06 4.55
CA SER A 66 4.76 -17.08 4.58
C SER A 66 5.09 -18.26 5.51
N GLU A 67 6.34 -18.72 5.52
CA GLU A 67 6.82 -19.74 6.47
C GLU A 67 6.66 -19.24 7.91
N ARG A 68 7.09 -17.99 8.18
CA ARG A 68 6.95 -17.38 9.51
C ARG A 68 5.49 -17.23 9.94
N SER A 69 4.59 -16.84 9.04
CA SER A 69 3.15 -16.85 9.32
C SER A 69 2.63 -18.23 9.74
N TRP A 70 3.15 -19.29 9.14
CA TRP A 70 2.77 -20.66 9.46
C TRP A 70 3.30 -21.09 10.84
N GLU A 71 4.54 -20.71 11.17
CA GLU A 71 5.14 -20.94 12.50
C GLU A 71 4.33 -20.27 13.61
N ILE A 72 3.94 -18.99 13.41
CA ILE A 72 3.12 -18.25 14.38
C ILE A 72 1.75 -18.91 14.55
N ASN A 73 1.12 -19.32 13.43
CA ASN A 73 -0.15 -20.04 13.49
C ASN A 73 -0.03 -21.34 14.29
N ALA A 74 1.02 -22.12 14.05
CA ALA A 74 1.26 -23.35 14.78
C ALA A 74 1.52 -23.09 16.28
N ALA A 75 2.21 -21.99 16.63
CA ALA A 75 2.42 -21.59 18.01
C ALA A 75 1.12 -21.17 18.71
N LEU A 76 0.24 -20.42 18.04
CA LEU A 76 -1.09 -20.07 18.54
C LEU A 76 -1.92 -21.33 18.84
N VAL A 77 -1.97 -22.28 17.90
CA VAL A 77 -2.69 -23.55 18.08
C VAL A 77 -2.14 -24.34 19.27
N ARG A 78 -0.81 -24.36 19.49
CA ARG A 78 -0.23 -25.02 20.67
C ARG A 78 -0.66 -24.36 21.98
N CYS A 79 -0.78 -23.03 22.00
CA CYS A 79 -1.28 -22.31 23.17
C CYS A 79 -2.75 -22.67 23.44
N GLU A 80 -3.61 -22.68 22.41
CA GLU A 80 -5.00 -23.12 22.54
C GLU A 80 -5.10 -24.56 23.08
N MET A 81 -4.34 -25.49 22.51
CA MET A 81 -4.28 -26.88 22.98
C MET A 81 -3.80 -27.00 24.44
N ALA A 82 -2.91 -26.11 24.88
CA ALA A 82 -2.44 -26.10 26.26
C ALA A 82 -3.56 -25.66 27.24
N HIS A 83 -4.43 -24.72 26.84
CA HIS A 83 -5.60 -24.34 27.64
C HIS A 83 -6.65 -25.46 27.73
N ASP A 84 -6.83 -26.22 26.65
CA ASP A 84 -7.79 -27.33 26.57
C ASP A 84 -7.25 -28.67 27.15
N ALA A 85 -5.98 -28.71 27.56
CA ALA A 85 -5.34 -29.93 28.03
C ALA A 85 -6.00 -30.50 29.30
N SER A 86 -6.44 -31.75 29.22
CA SER A 86 -7.01 -32.49 30.36
C SER A 86 -5.91 -33.08 31.26
N ILE A 87 -5.17 -32.20 31.94
CA ILE A 87 -4.11 -32.54 32.90
C ILE A 87 -4.34 -31.83 34.24
N SER A 88 -3.53 -32.12 35.26
CA SER A 88 -3.65 -31.41 36.55
C SER A 88 -3.41 -29.91 36.38
N ASP A 89 -4.11 -29.07 37.16
CA ASP A 89 -4.04 -27.61 37.02
C ASP A 89 -2.60 -27.07 37.05
N SER A 90 -1.76 -27.56 37.97
CA SER A 90 -0.35 -27.16 38.06
C SER A 90 0.49 -27.52 36.81
N ALA A 91 0.18 -28.65 36.17
CA ALA A 91 0.86 -29.07 34.94
C ALA A 91 0.34 -28.30 33.73
N ARG A 92 -0.96 -27.94 33.75
CA ARG A 92 -1.60 -27.10 32.74
C ARG A 92 -1.01 -25.70 32.73
N ASP A 93 -0.92 -25.05 33.89
CA ASP A 93 -0.38 -23.69 34.02
C ASP A 93 1.09 -23.61 33.59
N ALA A 94 1.89 -24.63 33.93
CA ALA A 94 3.28 -24.74 33.49
C ALA A 94 3.39 -24.91 31.96
N THR A 95 2.47 -25.68 31.35
CA THR A 95 2.44 -25.90 29.90
C THR A 95 1.99 -24.64 29.16
N ILE A 96 0.94 -23.96 29.64
CA ILE A 96 0.46 -22.68 29.10
C ILE A 96 1.60 -21.66 29.13
N SER A 97 2.22 -21.45 30.29
CA SER A 97 3.30 -20.47 30.46
C SER A 97 4.47 -20.73 29.50
N LYS A 98 4.80 -22.01 29.27
CA LYS A 98 5.86 -22.41 28.34
C LYS A 98 5.50 -22.10 26.88
N GLU A 99 4.30 -22.49 26.44
CA GLU A 99 3.88 -22.26 25.05
C GLU A 99 3.64 -20.78 24.76
N GLU A 100 3.08 -20.02 25.71
CA GLU A 100 2.93 -18.57 25.60
C GLU A 100 4.26 -17.84 25.50
N ALA A 101 5.26 -18.21 26.33
CA ALA A 101 6.59 -17.63 26.25
C ALA A 101 7.25 -17.93 24.89
N ALA A 102 7.05 -19.13 24.34
CA ALA A 102 7.54 -19.50 23.02
C ALA A 102 6.86 -18.71 21.89
N LEU A 103 5.55 -18.48 22.00
CA LEU A 103 4.79 -17.63 21.07
C LEU A 103 5.27 -16.18 21.12
N ASP A 104 5.39 -15.60 22.32
CA ASP A 104 5.84 -14.22 22.52
C ASP A 104 7.25 -14.01 21.96
N GLU A 105 8.16 -14.95 22.19
CA GLU A 105 9.52 -14.90 21.64
C GLU A 105 9.53 -15.03 20.10
N LEU A 106 8.68 -15.90 19.54
CA LEU A 106 8.55 -16.01 18.09
C LEU A 106 8.00 -14.72 17.45
N VAL A 107 7.00 -14.11 18.07
CA VAL A 107 6.42 -12.83 17.62
C VAL A 107 7.46 -11.73 17.71
N LYS A 108 8.18 -11.59 18.83
CA LYS A 108 9.27 -10.61 18.99
C LYS A 108 10.33 -10.76 17.91
N ARG A 109 10.86 -11.96 17.69
CA ARG A 109 11.84 -12.23 16.62
C ARG A 109 11.30 -11.90 15.23
N THR A 110 10.00 -12.06 15.00
CA THR A 110 9.37 -11.72 13.73
C THR A 110 9.26 -10.21 13.55
N VAL A 111 8.83 -9.49 14.58
CA VAL A 111 8.68 -8.03 14.52
C VAL A 111 10.03 -7.36 14.33
N LEU A 112 11.09 -7.87 14.94
CA LEU A 112 12.43 -7.31 14.86
C LEU A 112 13.19 -7.67 13.57
N ALA A 113 12.71 -8.64 12.79
CA ALA A 113 13.35 -9.09 11.56
C ALA A 113 13.03 -8.17 10.36
N PRO A 114 14.02 -7.48 9.75
CA PRO A 114 13.77 -6.54 8.65
C PRO A 114 13.20 -7.17 7.39
N ASP A 115 13.53 -8.44 7.11
CA ASP A 115 13.07 -9.17 5.94
C ASP A 115 11.57 -9.54 6.00
N MET A 116 10.89 -9.29 7.13
CA MET A 116 9.45 -9.52 7.32
C MET A 116 8.57 -8.35 6.85
N TYR A 117 9.18 -7.23 6.43
CA TYR A 117 8.47 -6.00 6.08
C TYR A 117 8.77 -5.59 4.65
N ASN A 118 7.82 -4.88 4.03
CA ASN A 118 8.09 -4.10 2.84
C ASN A 118 8.47 -2.66 3.24
N ASN A 119 9.76 -2.43 3.42
CA ASN A 119 10.29 -1.22 4.03
C ASN A 119 10.60 -0.15 2.98
N ILE A 120 9.57 0.22 2.20
CA ILE A 120 9.67 1.06 0.98
C ILE A 120 10.39 2.40 1.21
N VAL A 121 10.29 2.99 2.40
CA VAL A 121 11.02 4.23 2.76
C VAL A 121 12.53 4.05 2.64
N HIS A 122 13.03 2.86 2.97
CA HIS A 122 14.45 2.54 2.92
C HIS A 122 14.92 2.05 1.53
N ASP A 123 14.02 1.61 0.66
CA ASP A 123 14.38 1.30 -0.73
C ASP A 123 14.61 2.59 -1.56
N ASN A 124 14.06 3.73 -1.10
CA ASN A 124 14.13 5.02 -1.80
C ASN A 124 15.26 5.97 -1.36
N ASN A 125 15.91 5.74 -0.20
CA ASN A 125 16.82 6.72 0.42
C ASN A 125 18.19 6.13 0.83
N SER A 126 18.97 5.59 -0.12
CA SER A 126 20.23 4.89 0.17
C SER A 126 21.34 5.76 0.76
N ASP A 127 21.29 7.09 0.64
CA ASP A 127 22.36 7.96 1.13
C ASP A 127 22.29 8.23 2.64
N THR A 128 21.20 7.84 3.31
CA THR A 128 21.05 7.92 4.78
C THR A 128 20.88 6.55 5.45
N ASN A 129 20.87 5.46 4.68
CA ASN A 129 20.47 4.13 5.15
C ASN A 129 21.60 3.26 5.70
N THR A 130 22.68 3.89 6.18
CA THR A 130 23.72 3.21 6.95
C THR A 130 24.07 4.07 8.14
N THR A 131 23.57 3.71 9.33
CA THR A 131 24.34 3.98 10.54
C THR A 131 25.58 3.08 10.54
N ILE A 132 26.53 3.43 11.40
CA ILE A 132 27.96 3.07 11.44
C ILE A 132 28.28 1.55 11.37
N GLU A 133 27.27 0.67 11.35
CA GLU A 133 27.40 -0.81 11.32
C GLU A 133 26.49 -1.54 10.30
N GLY A 134 25.84 -0.87 9.34
CA GLY A 134 25.19 -1.58 8.22
C GLY A 134 23.86 -2.29 8.50
N GLU A 135 23.17 -2.01 9.62
CA GLU A 135 21.86 -2.58 9.93
C GLU A 135 20.68 -1.81 9.31
N ILE A 136 19.70 -2.54 8.77
CA ILE A 136 18.44 -1.98 8.23
C ILE A 136 17.48 -1.68 9.39
N ILE A 137 17.20 -0.40 9.63
CA ILE A 137 16.16 0.04 10.58
C ILE A 137 14.79 -0.16 9.93
N VAL A 138 13.89 -0.88 10.61
CA VAL A 138 12.52 -1.09 10.11
C VAL A 138 11.63 0.05 10.57
N HIS A 139 10.94 0.70 9.64
CA HIS A 139 9.98 1.74 10.00
C HIS A 139 8.88 1.16 10.91
N PRO A 140 8.49 1.83 12.01
CA PRO A 140 7.48 1.30 12.96
C PRO A 140 6.15 0.91 12.30
N ARG A 141 5.77 1.64 11.25
CA ARG A 141 4.55 1.44 10.47
C ARG A 141 4.80 0.78 9.10
N ALA A 142 5.94 0.14 8.91
CA ALA A 142 6.19 -0.56 7.65
C ALA A 142 5.14 -1.67 7.43
N PRO A 143 4.57 -1.79 6.22
CA PRO A 143 3.65 -2.89 5.92
C PRO A 143 4.37 -4.23 6.03
N ARG A 144 3.74 -5.21 6.68
CA ARG A 144 4.27 -6.57 6.79
C ARG A 144 4.07 -7.33 5.48
N LEU A 145 4.97 -8.27 5.21
CA LEU A 145 4.86 -9.13 4.04
C LEU A 145 3.81 -10.24 4.22
N GLY A 146 3.16 -10.59 3.11
CA GLY A 146 2.25 -11.73 3.04
C GLY A 146 1.08 -11.62 4.04
N SER A 147 0.86 -12.70 4.80
CA SER A 147 -0.23 -12.81 5.77
C SER A 147 0.17 -12.49 7.20
N LEU A 148 1.40 -11.98 7.43
CA LEU A 148 1.91 -11.74 8.77
C LEU A 148 1.04 -10.79 9.59
N GLY A 149 0.48 -9.74 8.97
CA GLY A 149 -0.42 -8.81 9.66
C GLY A 149 -1.66 -9.49 10.22
N ASN A 150 -2.25 -10.44 9.48
CA ASN A 150 -3.38 -11.23 9.98
C ASN A 150 -2.97 -12.10 11.17
N LYS A 151 -1.72 -12.59 11.20
CA LYS A 151 -1.21 -13.41 12.31
C LYS A 151 -0.88 -12.58 13.55
N MET A 152 -0.45 -11.33 13.37
CA MET A 152 -0.32 -10.38 14.48
C MET A 152 -1.69 -10.01 15.05
N GLU A 153 -2.72 -9.87 14.21
CA GLU A 153 -4.10 -9.70 14.66
C GLU A 153 -4.60 -10.91 15.46
N ASP A 154 -4.34 -12.14 14.98
CA ASP A 154 -4.65 -13.38 15.70
C ASP A 154 -3.94 -13.45 17.07
N TYR A 155 -2.67 -13.03 17.14
CA TYR A 155 -1.90 -12.93 18.37
C TYR A 155 -2.50 -11.92 19.36
N ALA A 156 -2.84 -10.73 18.87
CA ALA A 156 -3.50 -9.69 19.67
C ALA A 156 -4.84 -10.18 20.24
N ARG A 157 -5.64 -10.86 19.40
CA ARG A 157 -6.91 -11.47 19.79
C ARG A 157 -6.73 -12.52 20.88
N TYR A 158 -5.77 -13.45 20.70
CA TYR A 158 -5.43 -14.47 21.69
C TYR A 158 -5.07 -13.85 23.06
N LYS A 159 -4.12 -12.90 23.07
CA LYS A 159 -3.69 -12.23 24.31
C LYS A 159 -4.82 -11.46 24.98
N ALA A 160 -5.62 -10.73 24.21
CA ALA A 160 -6.74 -9.97 24.74
C ALA A 160 -7.84 -10.88 25.33
N PHE A 161 -8.12 -12.02 24.69
CA PHE A 161 -9.11 -12.98 25.16
C PHE A 161 -8.72 -13.58 26.51
N HIS A 162 -7.49 -14.09 26.63
CA HIS A 162 -7.02 -14.68 27.89
C HIS A 162 -6.84 -13.64 29.00
N HIS A 163 -6.40 -12.42 28.65
CA HIS A 163 -6.37 -11.32 29.62
C HIS A 163 -7.77 -10.97 30.13
N PHE A 164 -8.78 -10.91 29.25
CA PHE A 164 -10.15 -10.66 29.67
C PHE A 164 -10.69 -11.76 30.58
N LEU A 165 -10.38 -13.04 30.31
CA LEU A 165 -10.82 -14.14 31.18
C LEU A 165 -10.20 -14.07 32.58
N ALA A 166 -9.02 -13.47 32.74
CA ALA A 166 -8.33 -13.33 34.02
C ALA A 166 -8.73 -12.05 34.77
N GLU A 167 -8.75 -10.92 34.08
CA GLU A 167 -8.84 -9.58 34.67
C GLU A 167 -10.19 -8.89 34.41
N GLU A 168 -11.01 -9.43 33.51
CA GLU A 168 -12.30 -8.86 33.07
C GLU A 168 -12.19 -7.45 32.47
N LYS A 169 -11.00 -7.11 31.98
CA LYS A 169 -10.66 -5.85 31.32
C LYS A 169 -10.10 -6.11 29.92
N LEU A 170 -10.19 -5.10 29.06
CA LEU A 170 -9.52 -5.08 27.77
C LEU A 170 -8.02 -4.82 27.97
N LEU A 171 -7.19 -5.66 27.35
CA LEU A 171 -5.73 -5.55 27.41
C LEU A 171 -5.25 -4.27 26.72
N SER A 172 -4.50 -3.43 27.44
CA SER A 172 -3.95 -2.17 26.89
C SER A 172 -3.08 -2.40 25.65
N PRO A 173 -3.12 -1.51 24.63
CA PRO A 173 -2.20 -1.59 23.49
C PRO A 173 -0.74 -1.38 23.90
N ASN A 174 -0.49 -0.79 25.07
CA ASN A 174 0.84 -0.58 25.64
C ASN A 174 1.26 -1.69 26.62
N ALA A 175 0.52 -2.80 26.67
CA ALA A 175 0.88 -3.94 27.51
C ALA A 175 2.28 -4.47 27.18
N VAL A 176 2.98 -5.00 28.19
CA VAL A 176 4.36 -5.49 28.05
C VAL A 176 4.49 -6.56 26.96
N CYS A 177 3.47 -7.40 26.77
CA CYS A 177 3.44 -8.41 25.70
C CYS A 177 3.32 -7.82 24.29
N PHE A 178 2.94 -6.55 24.15
CA PHE A 178 2.86 -5.83 22.88
C PHE A 178 4.05 -4.90 22.65
N VAL A 179 5.10 -4.97 23.47
CA VAL A 179 6.32 -4.20 23.31
C VAL A 179 7.52 -5.14 23.19
N ALA A 180 8.29 -4.97 22.11
CA ALA A 180 9.59 -5.62 21.91
C ALA A 180 10.71 -4.61 22.16
N MET A 181 11.81 -5.06 22.75
CA MET A 181 13.01 -4.23 22.93
C MET A 181 14.05 -4.64 21.90
N LYS A 182 14.61 -3.67 21.17
CA LYS A 182 15.82 -3.85 20.36
C LYS A 182 16.79 -2.74 20.74
N ASP A 183 17.96 -3.10 21.28
CA ASP A 183 19.02 -2.14 21.66
C ASP A 183 18.50 -1.01 22.57
N ASP A 184 17.72 -1.37 23.60
CA ASP A 184 17.03 -0.45 24.53
C ASP A 184 15.97 0.50 23.90
N ILE A 185 15.66 0.32 22.62
CA ILE A 185 14.60 1.07 21.93
C ILE A 185 13.32 0.23 21.96
N PRO A 186 12.23 0.73 22.59
CA PRO A 186 10.95 0.06 22.58
C PRO A 186 10.32 0.13 21.19
N ARG A 187 9.76 -0.99 20.75
CA ARG A 187 9.03 -1.12 19.51
C ARG A 187 7.71 -1.83 19.74
N ASN A 188 6.62 -1.20 19.30
CA ASN A 188 5.31 -1.83 19.34
C ASN A 188 5.28 -3.06 18.43
N ILE A 189 4.82 -4.17 18.98
CA ILE A 189 4.64 -5.43 18.26
C ILE A 189 3.50 -5.33 17.27
N LEU A 190 2.42 -4.65 17.66
CA LEU A 190 1.21 -4.49 16.87
C LEU A 190 1.17 -3.10 16.23
N THR A 191 0.63 -3.02 15.02
CA THR A 191 0.13 -1.74 14.50
C THR A 191 -1.20 -1.38 15.15
N ASP A 192 -1.57 -0.11 15.03
CA ASP A 192 -2.87 0.41 15.49
C ASP A 192 -4.04 -0.43 14.94
N GLU A 193 -3.99 -0.79 13.65
CA GLU A 193 -5.03 -1.58 12.99
C GLU A 193 -5.04 -3.04 13.44
N GLU A 194 -3.87 -3.63 13.70
CA GLU A 194 -3.75 -5.00 14.20
C GLU A 194 -4.33 -5.12 15.62
N TYR A 195 -4.09 -4.11 16.47
CA TYR A 195 -4.68 -4.04 17.80
C TYR A 195 -6.21 -3.86 17.74
N ILE A 196 -6.72 -2.87 16.98
CA ILE A 196 -8.17 -2.65 16.85
C ILE A 196 -8.86 -3.86 16.20
N GLY A 197 -8.25 -4.45 15.18
CA GLY A 197 -8.78 -5.63 14.50
C GLY A 197 -8.84 -6.86 15.41
N GLY A 198 -7.78 -7.13 16.18
CA GLY A 198 -7.63 -8.34 16.97
C GLY A 198 -8.15 -8.20 18.39
N ALA A 199 -7.52 -7.32 19.16
CA ALA A 199 -7.80 -7.14 20.58
C ALA A 199 -9.14 -6.45 20.86
N CYS A 200 -9.68 -5.65 19.94
CA CYS A 200 -11.00 -5.02 20.10
C CYS A 200 -12.08 -5.78 19.33
N ILE A 201 -12.03 -5.77 17.99
CA ILE A 201 -13.12 -6.33 17.17
C ILE A 201 -13.14 -7.86 17.25
N GLY A 202 -11.99 -8.51 17.07
CA GLY A 202 -11.86 -9.97 17.14
C GLY A 202 -12.26 -10.52 18.51
N LEU A 203 -11.78 -9.87 19.58
CA LEU A 203 -12.16 -10.21 20.96
C LEU A 203 -13.67 -10.22 21.17
N CYS A 204 -14.41 -9.21 20.68
CA CYS A 204 -15.86 -9.17 20.83
C CYS A 204 -16.55 -10.42 20.28
N HIS A 205 -16.07 -10.94 19.14
CA HIS A 205 -16.62 -12.17 18.54
C HIS A 205 -16.29 -13.41 19.36
N ASP A 206 -15.05 -13.51 19.86
CA ASP A 206 -14.61 -14.63 20.68
C ASP A 206 -15.35 -14.66 22.02
N LEU A 207 -15.54 -13.50 22.67
CA LEU A 207 -16.33 -13.37 23.89
C LEU A 207 -17.80 -13.70 23.66
N ALA A 208 -18.38 -13.27 22.53
CA ALA A 208 -19.76 -13.62 22.20
C ALA A 208 -19.93 -15.14 22.04
N LYS A 209 -19.02 -15.78 21.28
CA LYS A 209 -19.01 -17.23 21.11
C LYS A 209 -18.81 -17.95 22.44
N TYR A 210 -17.86 -17.51 23.26
CA TYR A 210 -17.56 -18.11 24.55
C TYR A 210 -18.72 -17.94 25.56
N GLY A 211 -19.37 -16.78 25.56
CA GLY A 211 -20.59 -16.53 26.35
C GLY A 211 -21.73 -17.47 25.98
N VAL A 212 -21.98 -17.69 24.69
CA VAL A 212 -22.95 -18.69 24.21
C VAL A 212 -22.58 -20.09 24.70
N THR A 213 -21.30 -20.48 24.61
CA THR A 213 -20.85 -21.79 25.09
C THR A 213 -21.00 -21.95 26.60
N ARG A 214 -20.71 -20.92 27.41
CA ARG A 214 -20.96 -21.00 28.87
C ARG A 214 -22.44 -21.07 29.22
N ALA A 215 -23.30 -20.47 28.41
CA ALA A 215 -24.75 -20.48 28.65
C ALA A 215 -25.35 -21.89 28.73
N PHE A 216 -24.74 -22.90 28.07
CA PHE A 216 -25.21 -24.30 28.15
C PHE A 216 -25.26 -24.84 29.59
N ASN A 217 -24.37 -24.39 30.46
CA ASN A 217 -24.27 -24.86 31.85
C ASN A 217 -24.90 -23.88 32.86
N ALA A 218 -25.68 -22.88 32.39
CA ALA A 218 -26.17 -21.80 33.23
C ALA A 218 -27.14 -22.25 34.35
N VAL A 219 -27.76 -23.43 34.21
CA VAL A 219 -28.62 -24.03 35.25
C VAL A 219 -27.79 -24.52 36.45
N GLU A 220 -26.57 -25.00 36.19
CA GLU A 220 -25.70 -25.61 37.20
C GLU A 220 -24.65 -24.63 37.74
N ASP A 221 -24.24 -23.65 36.93
CA ASP A 221 -23.21 -22.67 37.28
C ASP A 221 -23.80 -21.25 37.42
N THR A 222 -23.99 -20.84 38.68
CA THR A 222 -24.52 -19.50 39.04
C THR A 222 -23.63 -18.33 38.61
N THR A 223 -22.36 -18.58 38.23
CA THR A 223 -21.43 -17.54 37.77
C THR A 223 -21.61 -17.18 36.29
N VAL A 224 -22.34 -17.98 35.53
CA VAL A 224 -22.53 -17.80 34.08
C VAL A 224 -23.25 -16.49 33.77
N VAL A 225 -24.39 -16.21 34.41
CA VAL A 225 -25.15 -14.98 34.13
C VAL A 225 -24.32 -13.72 34.46
N PRO A 226 -23.68 -13.60 35.64
CA PRO A 226 -22.77 -12.50 35.94
C PRO A 226 -21.62 -12.37 34.93
N PHE A 227 -21.04 -13.47 34.49
CA PHE A 227 -19.97 -13.46 33.48
C PHE A 227 -20.45 -12.92 32.13
N ILE A 228 -21.58 -13.41 31.63
CA ILE A 228 -22.15 -12.96 30.34
C ILE A 228 -22.56 -11.47 30.43
N GLN A 229 -23.04 -10.99 31.59
CA GLN A 229 -23.30 -9.57 31.83
C GLN A 229 -22.03 -8.72 31.71
N ARG A 230 -20.91 -9.17 32.28
CA ARG A 230 -19.62 -8.47 32.15
C ARG A 230 -19.10 -8.46 30.72
N VAL A 231 -19.21 -9.60 30.02
CA VAL A 231 -18.93 -9.69 28.58
C VAL A 231 -19.77 -8.68 27.79
N ARG A 232 -21.08 -8.63 28.02
CA ARG A 232 -21.99 -7.65 27.38
C ARG A 232 -21.53 -6.21 27.62
N ASN A 233 -21.16 -5.89 28.86
CA ASN A 233 -20.73 -4.54 29.23
C ASN A 233 -19.45 -4.14 28.50
N VAL A 234 -18.41 -4.98 28.50
CA VAL A 234 -17.16 -4.67 27.80
C VAL A 234 -17.34 -4.60 26.29
N VAL A 235 -18.12 -5.50 25.69
CA VAL A 235 -18.42 -5.44 24.24
C VAL A 235 -19.21 -4.16 23.89
N SER A 236 -20.15 -3.72 24.74
CA SER A 236 -20.85 -2.44 24.57
C SER A 236 -19.88 -1.26 24.59
N LEU A 237 -19.00 -1.21 25.59
CA LEU A 237 -18.02 -0.13 25.75
C LEU A 237 -17.01 -0.08 24.59
N ILE A 238 -16.55 -1.24 24.12
CA ILE A 238 -15.70 -1.32 22.92
C ILE A 238 -16.46 -0.78 21.71
N LEU A 239 -17.73 -1.17 21.52
CA LEU A 239 -18.53 -0.69 20.39
C LEU A 239 -18.76 0.83 20.44
N GLU A 240 -18.97 1.40 21.63
CA GLU A 240 -19.08 2.85 21.86
C GLU A 240 -17.80 3.60 21.46
N GLU A 241 -16.62 3.07 21.80
CA GLU A 241 -15.35 3.65 21.34
C GLU A 241 -15.20 3.51 19.82
N LEU A 242 -15.47 2.32 19.27
CA LEU A 242 -15.35 2.06 17.83
C LEU A 242 -16.29 2.92 16.99
N LEU A 243 -17.45 3.32 17.52
CA LEU A 243 -18.38 4.25 16.85
C LEU A 243 -17.78 5.64 16.61
N GLN A 244 -16.77 6.03 17.39
CA GLN A 244 -16.11 7.33 17.26
C GLN A 244 -15.01 7.33 16.18
N PHE A 245 -14.65 6.18 15.61
CA PHE A 245 -13.65 6.09 14.53
C PHE A 245 -14.27 6.32 13.15
N ASP A 246 -13.52 6.99 12.26
CA ASP A 246 -13.87 7.01 10.84
C ASP A 246 -13.23 5.82 10.10
N PHE A 247 -13.96 4.71 9.98
CA PHE A 247 -13.48 3.54 9.24
C PHE A 247 -13.70 3.57 7.73
N ARG A 248 -14.23 4.66 7.14
CA ARG A 248 -14.67 4.67 5.72
C ARG A 248 -13.60 4.22 4.74
N ASN A 249 -12.34 4.58 4.97
CA ASN A 249 -11.23 4.33 4.03
C ASN A 249 -10.32 3.15 4.44
N GLY A 250 -10.65 2.45 5.53
CA GLY A 250 -9.79 1.44 6.15
C GLY A 250 -10.28 -0.01 5.98
N PRO A 251 -9.37 -1.01 6.09
CA PRO A 251 -9.72 -2.43 6.01
C PRO A 251 -10.62 -2.90 7.16
N LEU A 252 -10.63 -2.14 8.27
CA LEU A 252 -11.41 -2.44 9.47
C LEU A 252 -12.91 -2.21 9.29
N ARG A 253 -13.37 -1.49 8.26
CA ARG A 253 -14.80 -1.16 8.08
C ARG A 253 -15.72 -2.37 8.17
N ARG A 254 -15.41 -3.40 7.39
CA ARG A 254 -16.22 -4.63 7.32
C ARG A 254 -16.19 -5.40 8.62
N LYS A 255 -15.02 -5.42 9.28
CA LYS A 255 -14.85 -6.08 10.58
C LYS A 255 -15.65 -5.36 11.67
N TYR A 256 -15.56 -4.04 11.71
CA TYR A 256 -16.31 -3.19 12.62
C TYR A 256 -17.82 -3.37 12.51
N ASP A 257 -18.37 -3.37 11.28
CA ASP A 257 -19.81 -3.54 11.07
C ASP A 257 -20.33 -4.86 11.68
N SER A 258 -19.47 -5.89 11.75
CA SER A 258 -19.81 -7.18 12.33
C SER A 258 -19.87 -7.21 13.87
N THR A 259 -19.22 -6.27 14.56
CA THR A 259 -19.18 -6.20 16.04
C THR A 259 -20.59 -6.02 16.64
N LYS A 260 -21.49 -5.35 15.92
CA LYS A 260 -22.91 -5.19 16.31
C LYS A 260 -23.63 -6.53 16.48
N TYR A 261 -23.26 -7.53 15.66
CA TYR A 261 -23.83 -8.87 15.77
C TYR A 261 -23.31 -9.62 16.99
N ALA A 262 -22.05 -9.42 17.37
CA ALA A 262 -21.48 -10.00 18.59
C ALA A 262 -22.22 -9.48 19.84
N LEU A 263 -22.43 -8.16 19.95
CA LEU A 263 -23.20 -7.57 21.04
C LEU A 263 -24.63 -8.13 21.08
N LYS A 264 -25.31 -8.14 19.93
CA LYS A 264 -26.68 -8.67 19.83
C LYS A 264 -26.77 -10.14 20.23
N ALA A 265 -25.77 -10.96 19.88
CA ALA A 265 -25.75 -12.37 20.26
C ALA A 265 -25.70 -12.53 21.79
N ILE A 266 -24.84 -11.77 22.46
CA ILE A 266 -24.72 -11.79 23.93
C ILE A 266 -26.01 -11.30 24.60
N GLU A 267 -26.61 -10.22 24.08
CA GLU A 267 -27.87 -9.69 24.59
C GLU A 267 -29.03 -10.67 24.43
N THR A 268 -29.08 -11.38 23.29
CA THR A 268 -30.05 -12.46 23.05
C THR A 268 -29.90 -13.56 24.09
N VAL A 269 -28.66 -14.03 24.34
CA VAL A 269 -28.39 -15.07 25.34
C VAL A 269 -28.82 -14.63 26.74
N LEU A 270 -28.51 -13.39 27.15
CA LEU A 270 -28.93 -12.86 28.45
C LEU A 270 -30.45 -12.81 28.59
N TYR A 271 -31.15 -12.40 27.53
CA TYR A 271 -32.61 -12.40 27.49
C TYR A 271 -33.17 -13.81 27.60
N GLU A 272 -32.65 -14.77 26.82
CA GLU A 272 -33.08 -16.18 26.87
C GLU A 272 -32.88 -16.80 28.25
N LEU A 273 -31.73 -16.56 28.89
CA LEU A 273 -31.46 -17.02 30.26
C LEU A 273 -32.42 -16.39 31.28
N SER A 274 -32.73 -15.10 31.12
CA SER A 274 -33.71 -14.40 31.96
C SER A 274 -35.12 -14.99 31.79
N VAL A 275 -35.54 -15.28 30.56
CA VAL A 275 -36.86 -15.89 30.27
C VAL A 275 -36.94 -17.32 30.82
N ALA A 276 -35.84 -18.07 30.76
CA ALA A 276 -35.74 -19.42 31.32
C ALA A 276 -35.75 -19.46 32.86
N GLY A 277 -35.76 -18.31 33.54
CA GLY A 277 -35.78 -18.23 35.00
C GLY A 277 -34.43 -18.51 35.67
N VAL A 278 -33.33 -18.44 34.90
CA VAL A 278 -31.97 -18.56 35.46
C VAL A 278 -31.60 -17.23 36.11
N VAL A 279 -31.87 -17.10 37.41
CA VAL A 279 -31.55 -15.88 38.17
C VAL A 279 -30.10 -15.94 38.64
N GLY A 280 -29.21 -15.28 37.90
CA GLY A 280 -27.87 -14.93 38.40
C GLY A 280 -28.02 -13.89 39.51
N GLY A 281 -27.52 -14.19 40.71
CA GLY A 281 -27.81 -13.46 41.94
C GLY A 281 -27.78 -11.92 41.82
N HIS A 282 -28.96 -11.32 41.85
CA HIS A 282 -29.22 -10.03 42.48
C HIS A 282 -30.64 -10.08 43.06
N SER A 283 -30.75 -10.51 44.32
CA SER A 283 -31.86 -10.08 45.17
C SER A 283 -31.68 -8.59 45.46
N SER A 284 -32.46 -7.75 44.80
CA SER A 284 -33.25 -6.66 45.41
C SER A 284 -33.63 -5.63 44.35
N LEU A 285 -34.75 -5.87 43.67
CA LEU A 285 -35.71 -4.83 43.32
C LEU A 285 -37.05 -5.51 43.10
N VAL A 286 -37.78 -5.59 44.20
CA VAL A 286 -39.22 -5.84 44.19
C VAL A 286 -39.86 -4.74 43.35
N VAL A 287 -40.40 -5.09 42.19
CA VAL A 287 -41.53 -4.36 41.62
C VAL A 287 -42.64 -5.36 41.33
N SER A 288 -43.72 -5.14 42.06
CA SER A 288 -44.97 -5.87 42.02
C SER A 288 -45.63 -5.82 40.64
N GLY A 289 -46.12 -6.98 40.21
CA GLY A 289 -47.37 -7.20 39.48
C GLY A 289 -47.85 -6.16 38.47
N GLY A 290 -47.78 -6.53 37.19
CA GLY A 290 -48.49 -5.83 36.12
C GLY A 290 -48.60 -6.69 34.86
N LYS A 291 -49.80 -7.21 34.63
CA LYS A 291 -50.37 -7.90 33.46
C LYS A 291 -49.59 -7.92 32.13
N THR A 292 -49.64 -9.11 31.54
CA THR A 292 -49.62 -9.45 30.11
C THR A 292 -50.17 -8.34 29.20
N ASP A 293 -49.50 -8.10 28.07
CA ASP A 293 -50.14 -7.98 26.77
C ASP A 293 -49.14 -8.31 25.64
N ASP A 294 -49.62 -9.18 24.76
CA ASP A 294 -49.07 -9.68 23.52
C ASP A 294 -49.22 -8.61 22.41
N ALA A 295 -48.15 -8.34 21.66
CA ALA A 295 -48.22 -7.79 20.29
C ALA A 295 -46.83 -7.73 19.64
N GLY A 296 -46.55 -8.66 18.73
CA GLY A 296 -45.50 -8.49 17.73
C GLY A 296 -45.89 -7.45 16.68
N ALA A 297 -44.95 -6.59 16.29
CA ALA A 297 -44.96 -5.96 14.97
C ALA A 297 -43.58 -5.41 14.61
N THR A 298 -43.05 -5.93 13.51
CA THR A 298 -41.99 -5.38 12.70
C THR A 298 -42.26 -3.93 12.30
N LYS A 299 -41.36 -2.99 12.61
CA LYS A 299 -41.29 -1.72 11.88
C LYS A 299 -39.86 -1.18 11.80
N LYS A 300 -39.36 -1.12 10.56
CA LYS A 300 -38.19 -0.35 10.14
C LYS A 300 -38.29 1.08 10.68
N MET A 301 -37.29 1.54 11.43
CA MET A 301 -37.08 2.96 11.70
C MET A 301 -36.18 3.55 10.62
N LYS A 302 -36.74 4.55 9.95
CA LYS A 302 -36.10 5.48 9.04
C LYS A 302 -35.45 6.56 9.92
N LEU A 303 -34.16 6.83 9.71
CA LEU A 303 -33.45 7.95 10.31
C LEU A 303 -33.61 9.14 9.35
N ASP A 304 -34.31 10.17 9.80
CA ASP A 304 -34.27 11.49 9.17
C ASP A 304 -33.25 12.33 9.95
N GLU A 305 -32.45 13.10 9.20
CA GLU A 305 -31.39 13.99 9.66
C GLU A 305 -31.96 15.31 10.23
N ASP A 306 -31.10 15.99 11.00
CA ASP A 306 -31.14 17.40 11.44
C ASP A 306 -31.97 17.76 12.68
N GLU A 307 -31.29 17.95 13.82
CA GLU A 307 -31.36 19.21 14.57
C GLU A 307 -30.20 19.32 15.60
N GLU A 308 -29.46 20.43 15.50
CA GLU A 308 -28.39 20.82 16.41
C GLU A 308 -28.93 21.16 17.80
N GLY A 309 -28.58 20.35 18.79
CA GLY A 309 -28.84 20.64 20.20
C GLY A 309 -27.81 19.96 21.07
N LYS A 310 -26.83 20.72 21.58
CA LYS A 310 -25.87 20.27 22.60
C LYS A 310 -26.66 19.72 23.80
N THR A 311 -26.65 18.40 23.96
CA THR A 311 -27.27 17.75 25.10
C THR A 311 -26.27 17.67 26.25
N ALA A 312 -26.78 17.72 27.48
CA ALA A 312 -26.03 17.76 28.73
C ALA A 312 -25.05 16.58 28.98
N HIS A 313 -24.93 15.66 28.01
CA HIS A 313 -23.97 14.56 27.98
C HIS A 313 -22.52 15.03 27.71
N ASP A 314 -22.34 16.18 27.04
CA ASP A 314 -21.00 16.71 26.71
C ASP A 314 -20.25 17.27 27.93
N ILE A 315 -20.94 17.58 29.04
CA ILE A 315 -20.34 18.21 30.23
C ILE A 315 -19.80 17.16 31.23
N ALA A 316 -20.18 15.89 31.12
CA ALA A 316 -19.76 14.84 32.05
C ALA A 316 -18.46 14.11 31.65
N MET A 317 -17.90 14.40 30.46
CA MET A 317 -16.71 13.71 29.90
C MET A 317 -15.36 14.31 30.31
N GLN A 318 -15.33 15.13 31.36
CA GLN A 318 -14.08 15.59 31.97
C GLN A 318 -14.14 15.34 33.47
N GLN A 319 -13.27 14.45 33.94
CA GLN A 319 -13.01 14.07 35.34
C GLN A 319 -13.86 12.90 35.85
N GLY A 320 -13.58 11.71 35.33
CA GLY A 320 -13.76 10.44 36.04
C GLY A 320 -12.46 9.65 35.95
N ASP A 321 -11.94 9.14 37.05
CA ASP A 321 -10.66 8.43 37.14
C ASP A 321 -10.58 7.27 36.14
N ASP A 322 -9.61 7.36 35.23
CA ASP A 322 -9.30 6.44 34.11
C ASP A 322 -9.00 5.00 34.59
N GLU A 323 -8.57 4.83 35.84
CA GLU A 323 -8.14 3.55 36.42
C GLU A 323 -9.28 2.53 36.65
N SER A 324 -10.53 3.01 36.70
CA SER A 324 -11.71 2.15 36.97
C SER A 324 -12.38 1.62 35.70
N SER A 325 -12.03 2.13 34.52
CA SER A 325 -12.67 1.71 33.28
C SER A 325 -12.23 0.29 32.88
N PRO A 326 -13.13 -0.59 32.44
CA PRO A 326 -12.75 -1.91 31.94
C PRO A 326 -12.10 -1.85 30.55
N ILE A 327 -12.00 -0.66 29.94
CA ILE A 327 -11.35 -0.43 28.66
C ILE A 327 -10.35 0.75 28.74
N PRO A 328 -9.18 0.64 28.07
CA PRO A 328 -8.16 1.71 28.02
C PRO A 328 -8.60 2.84 27.08
N ARG A 329 -9.52 3.71 27.53
CA ARG A 329 -10.16 4.75 26.69
C ARG A 329 -9.15 5.74 26.13
N LYS A 330 -8.20 6.19 26.95
CA LYS A 330 -7.18 7.15 26.53
C LYS A 330 -6.34 6.61 25.38
N GLU A 331 -5.80 5.39 25.51
CA GLU A 331 -4.96 4.80 24.49
C GLU A 331 -5.73 4.49 23.19
N ILE A 332 -6.99 4.07 23.31
CA ILE A 332 -7.88 3.90 22.14
C ILE A 332 -8.14 5.25 21.46
N GLY A 333 -8.33 6.32 22.24
CA GLY A 333 -8.41 7.69 21.75
C GLY A 333 -7.15 8.12 20.99
N ASP A 334 -5.97 7.83 21.52
CA ASP A 334 -4.69 8.12 20.85
C ASP A 334 -4.56 7.34 19.52
N ILE A 335 -5.04 6.09 19.47
CA ILE A 335 -5.10 5.29 18.23
C ILE A 335 -6.03 5.97 17.22
N ARG A 336 -7.21 6.43 17.64
CA ARG A 336 -8.15 7.13 16.76
C ARG A 336 -7.53 8.37 16.14
N GLU A 337 -6.87 9.22 16.92
CA GLU A 337 -6.20 10.42 16.42
C GLU A 337 -5.11 10.10 15.38
N ARG A 338 -4.34 9.03 15.59
CA ARG A 338 -3.34 8.56 14.62
C ARG A 338 -3.97 8.06 13.33
N LEU A 339 -5.09 7.33 13.40
CA LEU A 339 -5.82 6.87 12.22
C LEU A 339 -6.43 8.03 11.43
N ASP A 340 -7.00 9.03 12.11
CA ASP A 340 -7.53 10.25 11.47
C ASP A 340 -6.43 11.07 10.80
N HIS A 341 -5.26 11.19 11.44
CA HIS A 341 -4.09 11.83 10.84
C HIS A 341 -3.62 11.09 9.58
N ARG A 342 -3.54 9.76 9.65
CA ARG A 342 -3.22 8.93 8.49
C ARG A 342 -4.18 9.13 7.33
N ASP A 343 -5.48 9.20 7.60
CA ASP A 343 -6.49 9.43 6.57
C ASP A 343 -6.34 10.82 5.91
N LYS A 344 -5.95 11.85 6.67
CA LYS A 344 -5.60 13.16 6.10
C LYS A 344 -4.36 13.07 5.20
N LEU A 345 -3.32 12.36 5.62
CA LEU A 345 -2.13 12.12 4.80
C LEU A 345 -2.49 11.38 3.50
N ARG A 346 -3.34 10.37 3.57
CA ARG A 346 -3.85 9.63 2.40
C ARG A 346 -4.56 10.55 1.41
N GLU A 347 -5.48 11.37 1.88
CA GLU A 347 -6.21 12.31 1.00
C GLU A 347 -5.27 13.34 0.36
N ASN A 348 -4.30 13.83 1.13
CA ASN A 348 -3.26 14.74 0.62
C ASN A 348 -2.38 14.05 -0.43
N LEU A 349 -1.99 12.80 -0.20
CA LEU A 349 -1.23 12.00 -1.16
C LEU A 349 -2.01 11.80 -2.46
N ILE A 350 -3.28 11.39 -2.38
CA ILE A 350 -4.15 11.18 -3.55
C ILE A 350 -4.26 12.47 -4.37
N LYS A 351 -4.45 13.62 -3.72
CA LYS A 351 -4.52 14.92 -4.39
C LYS A 351 -3.20 15.26 -5.08
N SER A 352 -2.08 15.12 -4.38
CA SER A 352 -0.74 15.46 -4.89
C SER A 352 -0.33 14.53 -6.05
N CYS A 353 -0.70 13.25 -6.00
CA CYS A 353 -0.47 12.29 -7.08
C CYS A 353 -1.10 12.71 -8.42
N ARG A 354 -2.20 13.49 -8.39
CA ARG A 354 -2.86 13.95 -9.63
C ARG A 354 -1.96 14.87 -10.44
N ASP A 355 -1.16 15.69 -9.78
CA ASP A 355 -0.26 16.63 -10.46
C ASP A 355 0.91 15.88 -11.13
N GLY A 356 1.53 14.94 -10.42
CA GLY A 356 2.57 14.06 -10.98
C GLY A 356 2.07 13.24 -12.17
N GLN A 357 0.92 12.58 -12.02
CA GLN A 357 0.28 11.83 -13.11
C GLN A 357 -0.03 12.71 -14.33
N LYS A 358 -0.55 13.91 -14.09
CA LYS A 358 -0.86 14.87 -15.16
C LYS A 358 0.40 15.27 -15.91
N ALA A 359 1.50 15.57 -15.20
CA ALA A 359 2.77 15.92 -15.80
C ALA A 359 3.33 14.78 -16.67
N ALA A 360 3.35 13.54 -16.15
CA ALA A 360 3.79 12.37 -16.91
C ALA A 360 2.97 12.15 -18.20
N LYS A 361 1.63 12.22 -18.11
CA LYS A 361 0.73 12.12 -19.28
C LYS A 361 0.99 13.21 -20.31
N GLN A 362 1.13 14.45 -19.85
CA GLN A 362 1.40 15.56 -20.73
C GLN A 362 2.75 15.41 -21.44
N ALA A 363 3.75 14.81 -20.77
CA ALA A 363 5.03 14.48 -21.37
C ALA A 363 4.87 13.45 -22.51
N ILE A 364 4.13 12.37 -22.28
CA ILE A 364 3.83 11.34 -23.31
C ILE A 364 3.15 11.98 -24.52
N PHE A 365 2.15 12.84 -24.29
CA PHE A 365 1.49 13.56 -25.39
C PHE A 365 2.43 14.54 -26.12
N ALA A 366 3.36 15.19 -25.40
CA ALA A 366 4.36 16.05 -26.02
C ALA A 366 5.34 15.26 -26.88
N LEU A 367 5.73 14.05 -26.46
CA LEU A 367 6.56 13.14 -27.24
C LEU A 367 5.90 12.74 -28.56
N HIS A 368 4.61 12.40 -28.55
CA HIS A 368 3.86 12.11 -29.78
C HIS A 368 3.77 13.30 -30.75
N ARG A 369 3.86 14.54 -30.24
CA ARG A 369 3.92 15.76 -31.05
C ARG A 369 5.34 16.15 -31.48
N GLY A 370 6.36 15.38 -31.08
CA GLY A 370 7.77 15.68 -31.37
C GLY A 370 8.39 16.78 -30.49
N ASP A 371 7.71 17.21 -29.43
CA ASP A 371 8.19 18.25 -28.52
C ASP A 371 9.00 17.63 -27.36
N ALA A 372 10.20 17.13 -27.70
CA ALA A 372 11.09 16.44 -26.77
C ALA A 372 11.54 17.32 -25.60
N ARG A 373 11.76 18.62 -25.83
CA ARG A 373 12.22 19.54 -24.79
C ARG A 373 11.16 19.76 -23.72
N ASN A 374 9.92 19.99 -24.13
CA ASN A 374 8.82 20.13 -23.19
C ASN A 374 8.51 18.82 -22.47
N ALA A 375 8.55 17.69 -23.19
CA ALA A 375 8.39 16.37 -22.57
C ALA A 375 9.41 16.13 -21.45
N TRP A 376 10.70 16.43 -21.71
CA TRP A 376 11.75 16.31 -20.69
C TRP A 376 11.48 17.20 -19.46
N LYS A 377 11.05 18.45 -19.68
CA LYS A 377 10.68 19.35 -18.59
C LYS A 377 9.53 18.79 -17.75
N LEU A 378 8.47 18.27 -18.40
CA LEU A 378 7.32 17.68 -17.72
C LEU A 378 7.67 16.41 -16.94
N LEU A 379 8.59 15.58 -17.46
CA LEU A 379 9.12 14.43 -16.71
C LEU A 379 9.92 14.88 -15.48
N ALA A 380 10.74 15.93 -15.62
CA ALA A 380 11.46 16.51 -14.48
C ALA A 380 10.51 17.14 -13.44
N ASP A 381 9.42 17.76 -13.87
CA ASP A 381 8.38 18.29 -12.98
C ASP A 381 7.66 17.14 -12.22
N CYS A 382 7.38 16.01 -12.90
CA CYS A 382 6.87 14.80 -12.27
C CYS A 382 7.85 14.24 -11.22
N GLU A 383 9.12 14.10 -11.57
CA GLU A 383 10.18 13.65 -10.66
C GLU A 383 10.27 14.55 -9.42
N GLN A 384 10.23 15.86 -9.63
CA GLN A 384 10.28 16.84 -8.55
C GLN A 384 9.05 16.74 -7.64
N CYS A 385 7.85 16.53 -8.19
CA CYS A 385 6.63 16.28 -7.44
C CYS A 385 6.76 15.03 -6.56
N VAL A 386 7.25 13.91 -7.13
CA VAL A 386 7.51 12.68 -6.38
C VAL A 386 8.45 12.96 -5.20
N LYS A 387 9.59 13.61 -5.45
CA LYS A 387 10.62 13.87 -4.43
C LYS A 387 10.18 14.82 -3.33
N THR A 388 9.42 15.85 -3.65
CA THR A 388 9.13 16.94 -2.70
C THR A 388 7.75 16.92 -2.07
N GLN A 389 6.79 16.22 -2.68
CA GLN A 389 5.42 16.18 -2.20
C GLN A 389 4.99 14.78 -1.79
N LEU A 390 5.40 13.76 -2.56
CA LEU A 390 4.89 12.40 -2.35
C LEU A 390 5.77 11.57 -1.40
N LEU A 391 7.08 11.58 -1.59
CA LEU A 391 8.01 10.83 -0.73
C LEU A 391 7.94 11.22 0.75
N PRO A 392 7.84 12.51 1.13
CA PRO A 392 7.72 12.87 2.54
C PRO A 392 6.49 12.26 3.23
N ILE A 393 5.36 12.11 2.51
CA ILE A 393 4.16 11.46 3.06
C ILE A 393 4.42 9.96 3.28
N LEU A 394 5.15 9.31 2.38
CA LEU A 394 5.49 7.89 2.50
C LEU A 394 6.55 7.62 3.57
N GLU A 395 7.48 8.57 3.78
CA GLU A 395 8.45 8.53 4.87
C GLU A 395 7.74 8.50 6.23
N GLU A 396 6.63 9.22 6.37
CA GLU A 396 5.79 9.22 7.57
C GLU A 396 4.85 8.00 7.62
N GLU A 397 4.22 7.64 6.50
CA GLU A 397 3.27 6.53 6.40
C GLU A 397 3.58 5.61 5.20
N PRO A 398 4.43 4.58 5.40
CA PRO A 398 4.84 3.68 4.32
C PRO A 398 3.70 2.84 3.74
N THR A 399 2.63 2.60 4.50
CA THR A 399 1.48 1.79 4.03
C THR A 399 0.72 2.43 2.87
N LEU A 400 0.88 3.75 2.66
CA LEU A 400 0.24 4.51 1.58
C LEU A 400 0.96 4.40 0.22
N ARG A 401 2.04 3.62 0.12
CA ARG A 401 2.81 3.43 -1.13
C ARG A 401 1.96 2.93 -2.29
N TYR A 402 1.05 2.00 -2.00
CA TYR A 402 0.29 1.30 -3.02
C TYR A 402 -0.93 2.09 -3.45
N GLY A 403 -1.34 1.91 -4.72
CA GLY A 403 -2.47 2.62 -5.29
C GLY A 403 -2.03 3.88 -6.04
N SER A 404 -2.45 5.06 -5.60
CA SER A 404 -2.25 6.31 -6.35
C SER A 404 -0.79 6.63 -6.62
N PHE A 405 0.11 6.40 -5.66
CA PHE A 405 1.54 6.64 -5.83
C PHE A 405 2.19 5.68 -6.84
N SER A 406 1.94 4.37 -6.74
CA SER A 406 2.35 3.40 -7.78
C SER A 406 1.88 3.83 -9.17
N GLY A 407 0.64 4.30 -9.29
CA GLY A 407 0.12 4.81 -10.57
C GLY A 407 0.86 6.04 -11.10
N VAL A 408 1.43 6.90 -10.24
CA VAL A 408 2.31 8.00 -10.68
C VAL A 408 3.61 7.43 -11.24
N LEU A 409 4.22 6.47 -10.54
CA LEU A 409 5.50 5.89 -10.94
C LEU A 409 5.39 5.06 -12.22
N GLU A 410 4.33 4.26 -12.40
CA GLU A 410 4.09 3.53 -13.65
C GLU A 410 4.04 4.49 -14.86
N GLU A 411 3.28 5.59 -14.75
CA GLU A 411 3.15 6.59 -15.82
C GLU A 411 4.46 7.37 -16.05
N TYR A 412 5.19 7.69 -14.97
CA TYR A 412 6.51 8.31 -15.07
C TYR A 412 7.49 7.38 -15.79
N VAL A 413 7.52 6.10 -15.43
CA VAL A 413 8.36 5.09 -16.08
C VAL A 413 8.00 5.00 -17.56
N GLU A 414 6.73 4.88 -17.90
CA GLU A 414 6.25 4.86 -19.30
C GLU A 414 6.78 6.08 -20.08
N GLY A 415 6.62 7.29 -19.53
CA GLY A 415 7.07 8.52 -20.17
C GLY A 415 8.59 8.60 -20.36
N VAL A 416 9.38 8.21 -19.35
CA VAL A 416 10.85 8.17 -19.42
C VAL A 416 11.33 7.11 -20.42
N LEU A 417 10.72 5.92 -20.40
CA LEU A 417 11.04 4.86 -21.35
C LEU A 417 10.68 5.26 -22.77
N PHE A 418 9.55 5.92 -22.99
CA PHE A 418 9.14 6.38 -24.32
C PHE A 418 10.05 7.50 -24.83
N TYR A 419 10.44 8.44 -23.98
CA TYR A 419 11.44 9.45 -24.30
C TYR A 419 12.75 8.78 -24.74
N THR A 420 13.25 7.82 -23.95
CA THR A 420 14.52 7.14 -24.21
C THR A 420 14.45 6.27 -25.47
N TRP A 421 13.31 5.66 -25.75
CA TRP A 421 13.08 4.88 -26.96
C TRP A 421 13.12 5.76 -28.21
N LEU A 422 12.55 6.97 -28.15
CA LEU A 422 12.58 7.94 -29.25
C LEU A 422 13.95 8.59 -29.44
N HIS A 423 14.61 9.01 -28.35
CA HIS A 423 15.74 9.94 -28.44
C HIS A 423 17.07 9.37 -27.95
N GLY A 424 17.05 8.21 -27.27
CA GLY A 424 18.23 7.61 -26.67
C GLY A 424 18.68 8.32 -25.38
N ILE A 425 19.88 7.96 -24.94
CA ILE A 425 20.53 8.48 -23.73
C ILE A 425 21.59 9.51 -24.18
N GLY A 426 21.31 10.81 -24.10
CA GLY A 426 22.19 11.88 -24.62
C GLY A 426 21.62 13.30 -24.50
N ASP A 427 22.30 14.29 -25.08
CA ASP A 427 21.90 15.72 -25.03
C ASP A 427 20.45 15.91 -25.51
N ILE A 428 19.61 16.46 -24.63
CA ILE A 428 18.21 16.78 -24.87
C ILE A 428 18.08 17.63 -26.15
N GLY A 429 17.35 17.12 -27.14
CA GLY A 429 17.03 17.86 -28.36
C GLY A 429 18.03 17.74 -29.51
N LYS A 430 19.02 16.84 -29.44
CA LYS A 430 19.74 16.36 -30.64
C LYS A 430 19.00 15.15 -31.22
N GLY A 431 17.77 15.36 -31.69
CA GLY A 431 16.97 14.30 -32.31
C GLY A 431 17.54 13.88 -33.65
N THR A 432 17.80 12.59 -33.84
CA THR A 432 17.82 11.96 -35.16
C THR A 432 16.39 11.77 -35.65
N ASN A 433 16.15 11.78 -36.97
CA ASN A 433 14.81 11.52 -37.53
C ASN A 433 14.29 10.09 -37.26
N GLN A 434 15.11 9.20 -36.71
CA GLN A 434 14.75 7.82 -36.37
C GLN A 434 14.81 7.59 -34.85
N PRO A 435 13.86 6.81 -34.29
CA PRO A 435 13.90 6.39 -32.90
C PRO A 435 15.18 5.63 -32.55
N ALA A 436 15.68 5.82 -31.33
CA ALA A 436 16.86 5.13 -30.83
C ALA A 436 16.63 3.63 -30.57
N GLY A 437 15.39 3.23 -30.25
CA GLY A 437 15.05 1.83 -29.98
C GLY A 437 15.62 1.27 -28.68
N LYS A 438 15.97 2.14 -27.72
CA LYS A 438 16.59 1.78 -26.44
C LYS A 438 15.65 2.08 -25.27
N VAL A 439 15.78 1.31 -24.20
CA VAL A 439 15.06 1.53 -22.93
C VAL A 439 16.09 1.70 -21.80
N LEU A 440 15.72 2.44 -20.76
CA LEU A 440 16.53 2.52 -19.55
C LEU A 440 16.34 1.25 -18.71
N LEU A 441 17.43 0.77 -18.12
CA LEU A 441 17.41 -0.26 -17.10
C LEU A 441 16.86 0.30 -15.78
N PRO A 442 16.23 -0.52 -14.91
CA PRO A 442 15.66 -0.06 -13.64
C PRO A 442 16.63 0.74 -12.75
N ASN A 443 17.91 0.38 -12.75
CA ASN A 443 18.95 1.03 -11.97
C ASN A 443 19.47 2.36 -12.56
N GLU A 444 19.04 2.71 -13.78
CA GLU A 444 19.42 3.96 -14.45
C GLU A 444 18.41 5.10 -14.19
N PHE A 445 17.29 4.81 -13.54
CA PHE A 445 16.29 5.82 -13.18
C PHE A 445 16.80 6.71 -12.05
N SER A 446 16.43 7.99 -12.13
CA SER A 446 16.68 9.01 -11.09
C SER A 446 15.87 8.78 -9.81
N LEU A 447 14.71 8.13 -9.95
CA LEU A 447 13.88 7.64 -8.87
C LEU A 447 14.14 6.15 -8.66
N LYS A 448 14.03 5.69 -7.43
CA LYS A 448 14.02 4.27 -7.11
C LYS A 448 12.67 3.70 -7.53
N ILE A 449 12.69 2.87 -8.57
CA ILE A 449 11.50 2.26 -9.14
C ILE A 449 11.44 0.80 -8.68
N SER A 450 10.29 0.37 -8.15
CA SER A 450 10.09 -1.04 -7.79
C SER A 450 9.99 -1.89 -9.05
N THR A 451 10.27 -3.19 -8.92
CA THR A 451 10.13 -4.15 -10.01
C THR A 451 8.72 -4.12 -10.61
N GLU A 452 7.69 -4.02 -9.76
CA GLU A 452 6.29 -3.95 -10.18
C GLU A 452 5.98 -2.67 -10.98
N ASP A 453 6.40 -1.50 -10.50
CA ASP A 453 6.12 -0.23 -11.19
C ASP A 453 6.87 -0.15 -12.53
N TYR A 454 8.11 -0.67 -12.58
CA TYR A 454 8.89 -0.73 -13.81
C TYR A 454 8.22 -1.63 -14.85
N LEU A 455 7.83 -2.84 -14.46
CA LEU A 455 7.13 -3.78 -15.34
C LEU A 455 5.78 -3.23 -15.81
N GLY A 456 5.08 -2.51 -14.92
CA GLY A 456 3.85 -1.80 -15.24
C GLY A 456 4.06 -0.79 -16.38
N GLY A 457 5.01 0.14 -16.21
CA GLY A 457 5.33 1.15 -17.22
C GLY A 457 5.94 0.58 -18.50
N LEU A 458 6.74 -0.50 -18.41
CA LEU A 458 7.29 -1.20 -19.58
C LEU A 458 6.18 -1.85 -20.44
N CYS A 459 5.13 -2.39 -19.81
CA CYS A 459 3.99 -2.91 -20.55
C CYS A 459 3.22 -1.77 -21.23
N ASP A 460 2.99 -0.67 -20.54
CA ASP A 460 2.20 0.46 -21.07
C ASP A 460 2.94 1.19 -22.21
N LEU A 461 4.27 1.27 -22.14
CA LEU A 461 5.15 1.73 -23.23
C LEU A 461 4.83 1.06 -24.58
N THR A 462 4.48 -0.24 -24.58
CA THR A 462 4.18 -0.97 -25.83
C THR A 462 2.94 -0.42 -26.55
N GLY A 463 2.04 0.22 -25.80
CA GLY A 463 0.89 0.94 -26.33
C GLY A 463 1.30 2.25 -27.01
N GLU A 464 2.22 3.00 -26.41
CA GLU A 464 2.73 4.26 -26.98
C GLU A 464 3.62 4.02 -28.20
N ILE A 465 4.45 2.98 -28.20
CA ILE A 465 5.17 2.50 -29.40
C ILE A 465 4.15 2.12 -30.48
N GLY A 466 3.06 1.47 -30.12
CA GLY A 466 1.97 1.14 -31.03
C GLY A 466 1.32 2.38 -31.68
N ARG A 467 1.03 3.41 -30.88
CA ARG A 467 0.49 4.70 -31.38
C ARG A 467 1.48 5.39 -32.31
N PHE A 468 2.76 5.41 -31.96
CA PHE A 468 3.82 5.95 -32.81
C PHE A 468 3.91 5.20 -34.14
N ALA A 469 3.81 3.87 -34.13
CA ALA A 469 3.86 3.05 -35.33
C ALA A 469 2.71 3.38 -36.30
N ILE A 470 1.50 3.64 -35.80
CA ILE A 470 0.37 4.05 -36.65
C ILE A 470 0.69 5.38 -37.35
N ALA A 471 1.23 6.37 -36.63
CA ALA A 471 1.62 7.65 -37.22
C ALA A 471 2.72 7.50 -38.28
N ARG A 472 3.72 6.65 -38.04
CA ARG A 472 4.74 6.29 -39.04
C ARG A 472 4.14 5.53 -40.23
N GLY A 473 3.14 4.70 -39.95
CA GLY A 473 2.39 3.94 -40.93
C GLY A 473 1.69 4.86 -41.95
N THR A 474 1.08 5.93 -41.47
CA THR A 474 0.39 6.95 -42.31
C THR A 474 1.35 7.63 -43.28
N VAL A 475 2.57 7.94 -42.85
CA VAL A 475 3.62 8.52 -43.72
C VAL A 475 4.46 7.45 -44.45
N ARG A 476 3.99 6.20 -44.46
CA ARG A 476 4.61 5.04 -45.14
C ARG A 476 6.06 4.77 -44.74
N ASP A 477 6.43 5.11 -43.50
CA ASP A 477 7.74 4.77 -42.95
C ASP A 477 7.77 3.32 -42.44
N LYS A 478 8.02 2.40 -43.37
CA LYS A 478 8.12 0.96 -43.10
C LYS A 478 9.27 0.61 -42.14
N VAL A 479 10.37 1.36 -42.20
CA VAL A 479 11.53 1.12 -41.33
C VAL A 479 11.18 1.45 -39.88
N GLY A 480 10.52 2.57 -39.65
CA GLY A 480 10.00 2.96 -38.34
C GLY A 480 8.98 1.97 -37.79
N VAL A 481 8.01 1.52 -38.61
CA VAL A 481 7.02 0.50 -38.19
C VAL A 481 7.70 -0.82 -37.84
N LYS A 482 8.70 -1.25 -38.61
CA LYS A 482 9.48 -2.46 -38.30
C LYS A 482 10.21 -2.33 -36.97
N LEU A 483 10.83 -1.18 -36.67
CA LEU A 483 11.49 -0.94 -35.39
C LEU A 483 10.51 -1.02 -34.20
N CYS A 484 9.29 -0.50 -34.37
CA CYS A 484 8.23 -0.61 -33.37
C CYS A 484 7.87 -2.07 -33.09
N LEU A 485 7.70 -2.86 -34.15
CA LEU A 485 7.38 -4.28 -34.05
C LEU A 485 8.50 -5.05 -33.32
N GLU A 486 9.76 -4.85 -33.72
CA GLU A 486 10.90 -5.51 -33.06
C GLU A 486 10.99 -5.15 -31.57
N SER A 487 10.77 -3.87 -31.23
CA SER A 487 10.78 -3.41 -29.83
C SER A 487 9.69 -4.10 -29.00
N ASN A 488 8.45 -4.14 -29.50
CA ASN A 488 7.35 -4.81 -28.80
C ASN A 488 7.56 -6.33 -28.70
N LYS A 489 8.17 -6.96 -29.71
CA LYS A 489 8.57 -8.37 -29.65
C LYS A 489 9.63 -8.62 -28.58
N SER A 490 10.66 -7.79 -28.50
CA SER A 490 11.70 -7.92 -27.47
C SER A 490 11.14 -7.77 -26.06
N ILE A 491 10.25 -6.79 -25.84
CA ILE A 491 9.54 -6.62 -24.56
C ILE A 491 8.70 -7.87 -24.25
N PHE A 492 7.92 -8.35 -25.21
CA PHE A 492 7.09 -9.54 -25.01
C PHE A 492 7.89 -10.79 -24.67
N MET A 493 9.02 -11.00 -25.35
CA MET A 493 9.91 -12.13 -25.07
C MET A 493 10.58 -11.99 -23.71
N THR A 494 11.03 -10.79 -23.34
CA THR A 494 11.55 -10.49 -21.99
C THR A 494 10.52 -10.89 -20.93
N LEU A 495 9.28 -10.41 -21.06
CA LEU A 495 8.20 -10.73 -20.12
C LEU A 495 7.91 -12.24 -20.04
N LYS A 496 7.99 -12.96 -21.16
CA LYS A 496 7.84 -14.43 -21.18
C LYS A 496 9.00 -15.15 -20.48
N MET A 497 10.22 -14.68 -20.65
CA MET A 497 11.42 -15.28 -20.06
C MET A 497 11.46 -15.14 -18.54
N LEU A 498 10.86 -14.07 -17.99
CA LEU A 498 10.73 -13.88 -16.53
C LEU A 498 9.84 -14.94 -15.86
N GLY A 499 9.07 -15.72 -16.62
CA GLY A 499 8.26 -16.81 -16.09
C GLY A 499 7.09 -16.31 -15.23
N ARG A 500 7.18 -16.46 -13.91
CA ARG A 500 6.11 -16.06 -12.99
C ARG A 500 6.18 -14.56 -12.72
N LEU A 501 5.26 -13.82 -13.34
CA LEU A 501 5.15 -12.37 -13.16
C LEU A 501 4.24 -12.00 -11.97
N PRO A 502 4.41 -10.80 -11.38
CA PRO A 502 3.47 -10.24 -10.42
C PRO A 502 2.05 -10.18 -10.99
N LYS A 503 1.04 -10.40 -10.14
CA LYS A 503 -0.38 -10.56 -10.56
C LYS A 503 -0.90 -9.39 -11.40
N ASN A 504 -0.50 -8.17 -11.07
CA ASN A 504 -0.94 -6.96 -11.77
C ASN A 504 -0.31 -6.86 -13.17
N VAL A 505 0.94 -7.29 -13.32
CA VAL A 505 1.67 -7.32 -14.60
C VAL A 505 1.14 -8.43 -15.51
N SER A 506 0.80 -9.61 -14.97
CA SER A 506 0.30 -10.73 -15.77
C SER A 506 -0.92 -10.36 -16.63
N LYS A 507 -1.79 -9.47 -16.14
CA LYS A 507 -2.95 -8.97 -16.89
C LYS A 507 -2.55 -8.05 -18.06
N LYS A 508 -1.46 -7.29 -17.93
CA LYS A 508 -0.95 -6.38 -18.96
C LYS A 508 -0.22 -7.11 -20.09
N VAL A 509 0.34 -8.31 -19.84
CA VAL A 509 1.03 -9.12 -20.87
C VAL A 509 0.13 -9.45 -22.08
N SER A 510 -1.18 -9.66 -21.86
CA SER A 510 -2.13 -9.91 -22.95
C SER A 510 -2.28 -8.69 -23.87
N ALA A 511 -2.23 -7.48 -23.29
CA ALA A 511 -2.25 -6.23 -24.05
C ALA A 511 -0.96 -6.05 -24.88
N VAL A 512 0.20 -6.44 -24.32
CA VAL A 512 1.48 -6.46 -25.05
C VAL A 512 1.41 -7.40 -26.26
N SER A 513 0.91 -8.63 -26.08
CA SER A 513 0.70 -9.58 -27.19
C SER A 513 -0.21 -9.00 -28.27
N SER A 514 -1.32 -8.38 -27.85
CA SER A 514 -2.26 -7.74 -28.78
C SER A 514 -1.63 -6.57 -29.53
N SER A 515 -0.69 -5.85 -28.91
CA SER A 515 0.06 -4.77 -29.54
C SER A 515 1.01 -5.31 -30.62
N VAL A 516 1.70 -6.43 -30.35
CA VAL A 516 2.54 -7.12 -31.34
C VAL A 516 1.71 -7.53 -32.56
N ASP A 517 0.57 -8.20 -32.37
CA ASP A 517 -0.28 -8.66 -33.47
C ASP A 517 -0.76 -7.51 -34.37
N LYS A 518 -1.10 -6.35 -33.77
CA LYS A 518 -1.51 -5.15 -34.51
C LYS A 518 -0.38 -4.60 -35.36
N LEU A 519 0.85 -4.56 -34.82
CA LEU A 519 2.02 -4.09 -35.55
C LEU A 519 2.43 -5.04 -36.68
N GLU A 520 2.29 -6.36 -36.48
CA GLU A 520 2.51 -7.35 -37.54
C GLU A 520 1.53 -7.15 -38.70
N ARG A 521 0.23 -6.96 -38.38
CA ARG A 521 -0.80 -6.67 -39.39
C ARG A 521 -0.50 -5.39 -40.15
N LEU A 522 -0.14 -4.31 -39.44
CA LEU A 522 0.21 -3.03 -40.07
C LEU A 522 1.39 -3.18 -41.05
N LEU A 523 2.45 -3.89 -40.65
CA LEU A 523 3.63 -4.12 -41.49
C LEU A 523 3.33 -5.05 -42.68
N TYR A 524 2.47 -6.05 -42.47
CA TYR A 524 1.97 -6.94 -43.53
C TYR A 524 1.18 -6.15 -44.58
N GLU A 525 0.24 -5.31 -44.16
CA GLU A 525 -0.57 -4.46 -45.03
C GLU A 525 0.30 -3.51 -45.86
N GLN A 526 1.30 -2.85 -45.24
CA GLN A 526 2.26 -2.02 -45.97
C GLN A 526 3.04 -2.82 -47.03
N SER A 527 3.47 -4.03 -46.69
CA SER A 527 4.20 -4.90 -47.63
C SER A 527 3.31 -5.34 -48.80
N LEU A 528 2.03 -5.62 -48.55
CA LEU A 528 1.06 -5.96 -49.59
C LEU A 528 0.77 -4.76 -50.52
N MET A 529 0.67 -3.55 -49.97
CA MET A 529 0.51 -2.33 -50.78
C MET A 529 1.72 -2.06 -51.69
N GLU A 530 2.94 -2.34 -51.21
CA GLU A 530 4.16 -2.23 -52.02
C GLU A 530 4.18 -3.26 -53.16
N MET A 531 3.84 -4.52 -52.86
CA MET A 531 3.81 -5.61 -53.85
C MET A 531 2.75 -5.41 -54.94
N THR A 532 1.62 -4.81 -54.58
CA THR A 532 0.52 -4.53 -55.53
C THR A 532 0.75 -3.28 -56.38
N GLY A 533 1.89 -2.59 -56.23
CA GLY A 533 2.28 -1.47 -57.09
C GLY A 533 1.44 -0.19 -56.89
N ARG A 534 0.62 -0.09 -55.85
CA ARG A 534 -0.11 1.15 -55.49
C ARG A 534 0.86 2.20 -54.91
N LYS A 535 1.70 2.75 -55.78
CA LYS A 535 2.39 4.02 -55.55
C LYS A 535 1.62 5.14 -56.27
N GLU A 536 1.43 6.24 -55.55
CA GLU A 536 0.88 7.53 -56.01
C GLU A 536 -0.65 7.63 -56.20
N PHE A 537 -1.32 8.16 -55.19
CA PHE A 537 -2.19 9.32 -55.43
C PHE A 537 -1.38 10.50 -54.90
N SER A 538 -0.84 11.35 -55.79
CA SER A 538 -0.37 12.67 -55.36
C SER A 538 -1.59 13.40 -54.80
N SER A 539 -1.61 13.72 -53.51
CA SER A 539 -2.49 14.78 -53.05
C SER A 539 -1.92 16.08 -53.63
N SER A 540 -2.45 16.50 -54.76
CA SER A 540 -2.20 17.80 -55.37
C SER A 540 -2.83 18.89 -54.49
N VAL A 541 -2.20 19.17 -53.35
CA VAL A 541 -2.46 20.34 -52.51
C VAL A 541 -1.12 20.72 -51.87
N GLU A 542 -0.25 21.38 -52.64
CA GLU A 542 0.79 22.32 -52.16
C GLU A 542 1.67 22.79 -53.33
N GLU A 543 1.07 23.49 -54.31
CA GLU A 543 1.81 24.39 -55.23
C GLU A 543 0.91 25.58 -55.57
N HIS A 544 0.71 26.49 -54.61
CA HIS A 544 0.32 27.88 -54.88
C HIS A 544 0.77 28.76 -53.71
N ALA A 545 2.09 28.93 -53.57
CA ALA A 545 2.68 29.94 -52.69
C ALA A 545 4.03 30.42 -53.21
N SER A 546 4.13 30.70 -54.52
CA SER A 546 5.25 31.48 -55.09
C SER A 546 4.88 31.95 -56.49
N GLY A 547 4.31 33.14 -56.61
CA GLY A 547 3.92 33.72 -57.90
C GLY A 547 3.02 34.94 -57.76
N PHE A 548 3.51 35.99 -57.09
CA PHE A 548 3.04 37.36 -57.31
C PHE A 548 4.30 38.22 -57.47
N GLU A 549 4.83 38.23 -58.70
CA GLU A 549 5.65 39.33 -59.19
C GLU A 549 4.71 40.53 -59.40
N ASN A 550 5.00 41.64 -58.71
CA ASN A 550 4.43 42.93 -59.06
C ASN A 550 5.31 43.53 -60.16
N ASP A 551 4.79 43.48 -61.39
CA ASP A 551 5.19 44.41 -62.44
C ASP A 551 4.78 45.83 -62.04
N ALA A 552 5.77 46.70 -61.89
CA ALA A 552 5.59 48.14 -61.89
C ALA A 552 6.75 48.75 -62.71
N GLU A 553 6.50 48.94 -64.00
CA GLU A 553 7.31 49.81 -64.86
C GLU A 553 6.74 51.24 -64.87
N ASP A 554 7.69 52.16 -65.02
CA ASP A 554 7.56 53.61 -65.23
C ASP A 554 6.43 54.05 -66.18
N ASN A 555 5.55 54.92 -65.68
CA ASN A 555 5.28 56.28 -66.22
C ASN A 555 4.22 57.02 -65.40
#